data_AF-Q7U970-F1
#
_entry.id   AF-Q7U970-F1
#
_cell.length_a   1.000
_cell.length_b   1.000
_cell.length_c   1.000
_cell.angle_alpha   90.00
_cell.angle_beta   90.00
_cell.angle_gamma   90.00
#
_symmetry.space_group_name_H-M   'P 1'
#
loop_
_entity.id
_entity.type
_entity.pdbx_description
1 polymer ?
#
loop_
_entity_poly.entity_id
_entity_poly.type
_entity_poly.pdbx_seq_one_letter_code
_entity_poly.pdbx_strand_id
1 'polypeptide(L)'
;MIMVGIKEINESTKALLRNQKYNEALRNLQNELDKQPNQIDLLSLASDICRASGDYVRALDYAQRLVAHHPHDWSGYLRQAQDKLSLGQLHSYLETPATESCQPPSDPEHYRLWKTLFTIKTSLKREHWLRSHNVVDPQQDHYDGNQKTCAWQPFQYWSQGKPPEQIQAITSIWNNIFTSIGVAPIKLFNKDSALTYIKNHCPELVISFTTAFHYAIEADVFRVAYAQKNDCIWLDSDLYPQRYTKHLLKALLRSNSTTTLMFRWNSPRICNGFFISPSSSIFFANLLETTKEIDFRSLPKNKHTVISTFGPWRYNAELEKILEQHQSKFSDQSTSRTADLEDITFVNDHTFAYVTPPYTLDYKTTSASWQNSIP
;
A
#
# COMPACT_ATOMS: atom_id res chain seq x y z
N MET A 1 -12.70 2.83 10.77
CA MET A 1 -13.41 2.46 12.01
C MET A 1 -14.34 3.61 12.34
N ILE A 2 -15.66 3.42 12.32
CA ILE A 2 -16.62 4.48 12.62
C ILE A 2 -16.55 4.77 14.12
N MET A 3 -16.29 6.02 14.54
CA MET A 3 -16.25 6.39 15.95
C MET A 3 -17.65 6.30 16.57
N VAL A 4 -17.87 5.32 17.45
CA VAL A 4 -19.17 5.08 18.14
C VAL A 4 -19.33 5.97 19.40
N GLY A 5 -18.45 6.96 19.59
CA GLY A 5 -18.36 7.79 20.79
C GLY A 5 -19.09 9.14 20.73
N ILE A 6 -19.90 9.40 19.71
CA ILE A 6 -20.59 10.69 19.53
C ILE A 6 -21.71 10.80 20.58
N LYS A 7 -21.72 11.93 21.31
CA LYS A 7 -22.64 12.16 22.44
C LYS A 7 -24.08 12.42 21.95
N GLU A 8 -24.23 12.98 20.75
CA GLU A 8 -25.55 13.32 20.18
C GLU A 8 -26.29 12.16 19.50
N ILE A 9 -25.69 10.98 19.32
CA ILE A 9 -26.39 9.86 18.66
C ILE A 9 -27.03 8.91 19.66
N ASN A 10 -28.28 8.52 19.37
CA ASN A 10 -29.04 7.60 20.20
C ASN A 10 -28.45 6.18 20.20
N GLU A 11 -28.74 5.39 21.24
CA GLU A 11 -28.22 4.02 21.40
C GLU A 11 -28.66 3.07 20.26
N SER A 12 -29.81 3.34 19.64
CA SER A 12 -30.26 2.56 18.48
C SER A 12 -29.33 2.75 17.28
N THR A 13 -28.90 3.98 16.99
CA THR A 13 -27.93 4.26 15.92
C THR A 13 -26.60 3.59 16.20
N LYS A 14 -26.10 3.65 17.46
CA LYS A 14 -24.87 2.95 17.86
C LYS A 14 -24.97 1.43 17.66
N ALA A 15 -26.10 0.82 18.03
CA ALA A 15 -26.34 -0.61 17.85
C ALA A 15 -26.39 -1.01 16.36
N LEU A 16 -27.03 -0.19 15.51
CA LEU A 16 -27.09 -0.43 14.07
C LEU A 16 -25.70 -0.35 13.41
N LEU A 17 -24.86 0.60 13.84
CA LEU A 17 -23.48 0.73 13.37
C LEU A 17 -22.62 -0.47 13.74
N ARG A 18 -22.74 -0.98 14.98
CA ARG A 18 -22.04 -2.20 15.43
C ARG A 18 -22.41 -3.42 14.58
N ASN A 19 -23.66 -3.48 14.12
CA ASN A 19 -24.18 -4.54 13.26
C ASN A 19 -24.03 -4.24 11.77
N GLN A 20 -23.29 -3.20 11.37
CA GLN A 20 -23.04 -2.80 9.98
C GLN A 20 -24.31 -2.53 9.15
N LYS A 21 -25.42 -2.18 9.82
CA LYS A 21 -26.69 -1.83 9.18
C LYS A 21 -26.71 -0.36 8.76
N TYR A 22 -25.86 0.01 7.80
CA TYR A 22 -25.55 1.41 7.46
C TYR A 22 -26.76 2.22 7.01
N ASN A 23 -27.64 1.66 6.16
CA ASN A 23 -28.83 2.36 5.67
C ASN A 23 -29.87 2.64 6.78
N GLU A 24 -29.99 1.73 7.75
CA GLU A 24 -30.86 1.94 8.93
C GLU A 24 -30.22 2.97 9.87
N ALA A 25 -28.91 2.88 10.10
CA ALA A 25 -28.18 3.84 10.93
C ALA A 25 -28.26 5.27 10.37
N LEU A 26 -28.13 5.44 9.05
CA LEU A 26 -28.24 6.75 8.40
C LEU A 26 -29.66 7.31 8.49
N ARG A 27 -30.68 6.47 8.30
CA ARG A 27 -32.09 6.89 8.48
C ARG A 27 -32.37 7.35 9.89
N ASN A 28 -31.84 6.66 10.90
CA ASN A 28 -31.98 7.11 12.28
C ASN A 28 -31.28 8.45 12.48
N LEU A 29 -30.02 8.57 12.05
CA LEU A 29 -29.20 9.78 12.16
C LEU A 29 -29.82 11.01 11.47
N GLN A 30 -30.65 10.80 10.45
CA GLN A 30 -31.32 11.87 9.72
C GLN A 30 -32.20 12.72 10.66
N ASN A 31 -32.84 12.12 11.66
CA ASN A 31 -33.67 12.85 12.62
C ASN A 31 -32.84 13.83 13.47
N GLU A 32 -31.62 13.45 13.84
CA GLU A 32 -30.70 14.32 14.58
C GLU A 32 -30.09 15.39 13.66
N LEU A 33 -29.78 15.04 12.41
CA LEU A 33 -29.36 16.00 11.39
C LEU A 33 -30.45 17.03 11.09
N ASP A 34 -31.72 16.65 11.06
CA ASP A 34 -32.82 17.60 10.81
C ASP A 34 -32.93 18.64 11.94
N LYS A 35 -32.60 18.25 13.18
CA LYS A 35 -32.56 19.16 14.33
C LYS A 35 -31.30 20.02 14.35
N GLN A 36 -30.17 19.48 13.88
CA GLN A 36 -28.85 20.10 13.93
C GLN A 36 -28.09 19.89 12.61
N PRO A 37 -28.53 20.54 11.52
CA PRO A 37 -28.13 20.19 10.14
C PRO A 37 -26.66 20.43 9.83
N ASN A 38 -26.01 21.28 10.62
CA ASN A 38 -24.63 21.66 10.44
C ASN A 38 -23.79 21.33 11.67
N GLN A 39 -24.19 20.39 12.51
CA GLN A 39 -23.36 19.96 13.63
C GLN A 39 -22.24 19.04 13.10
N ILE A 40 -21.01 19.33 13.51
CA ILE A 40 -19.75 18.76 12.99
C ILE A 40 -19.66 17.22 13.13
N ASP A 41 -20.02 16.67 14.28
CA ASP A 41 -19.97 15.23 14.57
C ASP A 41 -21.06 14.46 13.81
N LEU A 42 -22.26 15.03 13.69
CA LEU A 42 -23.37 14.42 12.94
C LEU A 42 -23.06 14.37 11.44
N LEU A 43 -22.53 15.46 10.87
CA LEU A 43 -22.10 15.49 9.48
C LEU A 43 -20.92 14.54 9.23
N SER A 44 -19.95 14.49 10.14
CA SER A 44 -18.81 13.57 10.08
C SER A 44 -19.27 12.11 10.09
N LEU A 45 -20.20 11.77 10.99
CA LEU A 45 -20.75 10.43 11.09
C LEU A 45 -21.56 10.05 9.85
N ALA A 46 -22.40 10.96 9.33
CA ALA A 46 -23.18 10.70 8.13
C ALA A 46 -22.28 10.42 6.91
N SER A 47 -21.21 11.21 6.78
CA SER A 47 -20.17 10.99 5.77
C SER A 47 -19.49 9.62 5.94
N ASP A 48 -19.13 9.24 7.17
CA ASP A 48 -18.55 7.92 7.48
C ASP A 48 -19.48 6.74 7.17
N ILE A 49 -20.77 6.87 7.51
CA ILE A 49 -21.77 5.84 7.25
C ILE A 49 -21.94 5.64 5.74
N CYS A 50 -22.09 6.74 4.99
CA CYS A 50 -22.22 6.67 3.53
C CYS A 50 -20.99 6.05 2.87
N ARG A 51 -19.79 6.40 3.35
CA ARG A 51 -18.54 5.82 2.85
C ARG A 51 -18.43 4.33 3.16
N ALA A 52 -18.82 3.92 4.37
CA ALA A 52 -18.83 2.51 4.77
C ALA A 52 -19.85 1.69 3.97
N SER A 53 -20.93 2.30 3.49
CA SER A 53 -21.91 1.67 2.58
C SER A 53 -21.52 1.72 1.10
N GLY A 54 -20.38 2.32 0.74
CA GLY A 54 -19.94 2.51 -0.65
C GLY A 54 -20.68 3.62 -1.42
N ASP A 55 -21.48 4.44 -0.74
CA ASP A 55 -22.19 5.58 -1.34
C ASP A 55 -21.32 6.84 -1.24
N TYR A 56 -20.32 6.90 -2.09
CA TYR A 56 -19.33 7.98 -2.09
C TYR A 56 -19.91 9.33 -2.55
N VAL A 57 -21.01 9.33 -3.30
CA VAL A 57 -21.69 10.56 -3.74
C VAL A 57 -22.31 11.27 -2.53
N ARG A 58 -23.06 10.55 -1.70
CA ARG A 58 -23.60 11.15 -0.47
C ARG A 58 -22.52 11.42 0.58
N ALA A 59 -21.51 10.56 0.67
CA ALA A 59 -20.38 10.80 1.57
C ALA A 59 -19.70 12.15 1.25
N LEU A 60 -19.54 12.44 -0.04
CA LEU A 60 -18.99 13.70 -0.55
C LEU A 60 -19.90 14.89 -0.25
N ASP A 61 -21.22 14.75 -0.39
CA ASP A 61 -22.18 15.82 -0.05
C ASP A 61 -22.06 16.25 1.42
N TYR A 62 -22.04 15.28 2.34
CA TYR A 62 -21.83 15.58 3.76
C TYR A 62 -20.45 16.20 4.03
N ALA A 63 -19.41 15.76 3.32
CA ALA A 63 -18.09 16.36 3.41
C ALA A 63 -18.04 17.80 2.86
N GLN A 64 -18.81 18.11 1.82
CA GLN A 64 -19.04 19.48 1.32
C GLN A 64 -19.75 20.37 2.32
N ARG A 65 -20.75 19.84 3.02
CA ARG A 65 -21.42 20.56 4.10
C ARG A 65 -20.49 20.82 5.29
N LEU A 66 -19.62 19.86 5.63
CA LEU A 66 -18.57 20.07 6.64
C LEU A 66 -17.66 21.23 6.28
N VAL A 67 -17.14 21.25 5.05
CA VAL A 67 -16.26 22.33 4.58
C VAL A 67 -16.98 23.68 4.55
N ALA A 68 -18.24 23.71 4.10
CA ALA A 68 -19.01 24.94 4.00
C ALA A 68 -19.35 25.57 5.36
N HIS A 69 -19.63 24.76 6.38
CA HIS A 69 -20.08 25.24 7.69
C HIS A 69 -18.99 25.21 8.77
N HIS A 70 -17.94 24.42 8.59
CA HIS A 70 -16.78 24.31 9.48
C HIS A 70 -15.48 24.43 8.67
N PRO A 71 -15.22 25.56 8.01
CA PRO A 71 -14.04 25.73 7.13
C PRO A 71 -12.70 25.64 7.87
N HIS A 72 -12.71 25.73 9.21
CA HIS A 72 -11.53 25.55 10.06
C HIS A 72 -11.37 24.11 10.57
N ASP A 73 -12.34 23.22 10.33
CA ASP A 73 -12.23 21.80 10.58
C ASP A 73 -11.71 21.06 9.33
N TRP A 74 -10.56 20.43 9.49
CA TRP A 74 -9.88 19.70 8.45
C TRP A 74 -10.55 18.37 8.08
N SER A 75 -11.42 17.84 8.94
CA SER A 75 -12.09 16.56 8.71
C SER A 75 -12.92 16.59 7.43
N GLY A 76 -13.59 17.71 7.12
CA GLY A 76 -14.37 17.89 5.90
C GLY A 76 -13.54 17.77 4.63
N TYR A 77 -12.40 18.48 4.56
CA TYR A 77 -11.51 18.46 3.41
C TYR A 77 -10.88 17.09 3.16
N LEU A 78 -10.52 16.38 4.24
CA LEU A 78 -10.01 15.01 4.17
C LEU A 78 -11.06 14.06 3.57
N ARG A 79 -12.28 14.13 4.07
CA ARG A 79 -13.40 13.30 3.63
C ARG A 79 -13.73 13.56 2.16
N GLN A 80 -13.78 14.83 1.74
CA GLN A 80 -13.96 15.19 0.33
C GLN A 80 -12.89 14.56 -0.58
N ALA A 81 -11.63 14.58 -0.15
CA ALA A 81 -10.54 13.98 -0.92
C ALA A 81 -10.72 12.45 -1.07
N GLN A 82 -11.09 11.77 0.03
CA GLN A 82 -11.34 10.32 0.03
C GLN A 82 -12.53 9.94 -0.85
N ASP A 83 -13.61 10.71 -0.77
CA ASP A 83 -14.85 10.42 -1.49
C ASP A 83 -14.68 10.71 -2.99
N LYS A 84 -14.02 11.81 -3.36
CA LYS A 84 -13.69 12.10 -4.77
C LYS A 84 -12.67 11.13 -5.36
N LEU A 85 -11.73 10.61 -4.57
CA LEU A 85 -10.87 9.51 -4.99
C LEU A 85 -11.70 8.27 -5.35
N SER A 86 -12.62 7.89 -4.48
CA SER A 86 -13.50 6.74 -4.68
C SER A 86 -14.43 6.90 -5.89
N LEU A 87 -14.73 8.15 -6.27
CA LEU A 87 -15.51 8.51 -7.47
C LEU A 87 -14.67 8.70 -8.75
N GLY A 88 -13.33 8.57 -8.70
CA GLY A 88 -12.46 8.86 -9.83
C GLY A 88 -12.36 10.36 -10.20
N GLN A 89 -12.82 11.24 -9.31
CA GLN A 89 -12.90 12.71 -9.50
C GLN A 89 -11.77 13.47 -8.78
N LEU A 90 -10.78 12.76 -8.24
CA LEU A 90 -9.74 13.38 -7.43
C LEU A 90 -8.87 14.38 -8.22
N HIS A 91 -8.68 14.16 -9.52
CA HIS A 91 -7.84 15.02 -10.34
C HIS A 91 -8.38 16.47 -10.39
N SER A 92 -9.65 16.66 -10.74
CA SER A 92 -10.28 17.98 -10.83
C SER A 92 -10.42 18.68 -9.47
N TYR A 93 -10.54 17.92 -8.37
CA TYR A 93 -10.61 18.50 -7.03
C TYR A 93 -9.33 19.19 -6.60
N LEU A 94 -8.19 18.64 -6.97
CA LEU A 94 -6.89 19.15 -6.50
C LEU A 94 -6.40 20.37 -7.28
N GLU A 95 -7.05 20.66 -8.41
CA GLU A 95 -6.88 21.89 -9.17
C GLU A 95 -7.73 23.04 -8.60
N THR A 96 -8.57 22.81 -7.58
CA THR A 96 -9.38 23.88 -6.99
C THR A 96 -8.60 24.74 -5.97
N PRO A 97 -8.69 26.09 -6.05
CA PRO A 97 -8.00 27.03 -5.15
C PRO A 97 -8.31 26.88 -3.66
N ALA A 98 -9.44 26.24 -3.32
CA ALA A 98 -9.84 25.99 -1.92
C ALA A 98 -8.82 25.16 -1.12
N THR A 99 -7.87 24.51 -1.79
CA THR A 99 -6.76 23.77 -1.17
C THR A 99 -5.52 24.62 -0.88
N GLU A 100 -5.52 25.92 -1.19
CA GLU A 100 -4.39 26.85 -0.98
C GLU A 100 -4.58 27.78 0.23
N SER A 101 -5.82 27.97 0.71
CA SER A 101 -6.14 28.99 1.72
C SER A 101 -6.06 28.53 3.17
N CYS A 102 -5.78 27.25 3.44
CA CYS A 102 -5.83 26.72 4.80
C CYS A 102 -4.45 26.76 5.48
N GLN A 103 -4.35 27.57 6.54
CA GLN A 103 -3.17 27.64 7.43
C GLN A 103 -2.89 26.28 8.09
N PRO A 104 -1.62 25.87 8.24
CA PRO A 104 -1.28 24.57 8.82
C PRO A 104 -1.94 24.41 10.21
N PRO A 105 -2.62 23.29 10.49
CA PRO A 105 -3.23 23.07 11.80
C PRO A 105 -2.16 23.04 12.89
N SER A 106 -2.47 23.63 14.04
CA SER A 106 -1.60 23.68 15.22
C SER A 106 -1.49 22.32 15.94
N ASP A 107 -2.47 21.44 15.73
CA ASP A 107 -2.44 20.09 16.28
C ASP A 107 -1.41 19.18 15.55
N PRO A 108 -0.54 18.45 16.28
CA PRO A 108 0.50 17.61 15.69
C PRO A 108 0.03 16.44 14.80
N GLU A 109 -1.12 15.82 15.08
CA GLU A 109 -1.64 14.72 14.25
C GLU A 109 -2.21 15.25 12.93
N HIS A 110 -2.96 16.36 13.02
CA HIS A 110 -3.51 17.05 11.87
C HIS A 110 -2.42 17.72 11.04
N TYR A 111 -1.34 18.21 11.66
CA TYR A 111 -0.16 18.76 10.95
C TYR A 111 0.58 17.68 10.16
N ARG A 112 0.70 16.46 10.70
CA ARG A 112 1.31 15.32 9.97
C ARG A 112 0.47 14.92 8.77
N LEU A 113 -0.85 14.96 8.89
CA LEU A 113 -1.77 14.67 7.79
C LEU A 113 -1.83 15.81 6.76
N TRP A 114 -1.81 17.07 7.21
CA TRP A 114 -1.66 18.26 6.37
C TRP A 114 -0.34 18.23 5.60
N LYS A 115 0.79 17.98 6.27
CA LYS A 115 2.09 17.78 5.63
C LYS A 115 2.04 16.62 4.64
N THR A 116 1.37 15.51 4.98
CA THR A 116 1.17 14.40 4.04
C THR A 116 0.39 14.89 2.81
N LEU A 117 -0.76 15.53 2.94
CA LEU A 117 -1.58 16.03 1.82
C LEU A 117 -0.94 17.20 1.03
N PHE A 118 -0.14 18.03 1.69
CA PHE A 118 0.54 19.20 1.12
C PHE A 118 1.86 18.83 0.44
N THR A 119 2.67 17.95 1.03
CA THR A 119 3.85 17.34 0.37
C THR A 119 3.44 16.40 -0.79
N ILE A 120 2.22 15.87 -0.72
CA ILE A 120 1.56 15.16 -1.82
C ILE A 120 1.31 16.11 -3.01
N LYS A 121 1.05 17.40 -2.82
CA LYS A 121 0.59 18.31 -3.89
C LYS A 121 1.60 18.54 -5.04
N THR A 122 2.88 18.18 -4.90
CA THR A 122 3.90 18.44 -5.95
C THR A 122 4.94 17.32 -6.19
N SER A 123 4.79 16.13 -5.61
CA SER A 123 5.79 15.06 -5.79
C SER A 123 5.45 14.13 -6.96
N LEU A 124 6.46 13.82 -7.78
CA LEU A 124 6.40 12.81 -8.86
C LEU A 124 5.85 11.46 -8.34
N LYS A 125 6.12 11.14 -7.07
CA LYS A 125 5.59 9.98 -6.33
C LYS A 125 4.06 9.92 -6.31
N ARG A 126 3.38 11.07 -6.17
CA ARG A 126 1.91 11.14 -6.19
C ARG A 126 1.35 10.86 -7.58
N GLU A 127 1.99 11.37 -8.63
CA GLU A 127 1.51 11.17 -9.99
C GLU A 127 1.54 9.67 -10.35
N HIS A 128 2.64 9.00 -10.03
CA HIS A 128 2.72 7.54 -10.16
C HIS A 128 1.71 6.80 -9.28
N TRP A 129 1.46 7.27 -8.06
CA TRP A 129 0.42 6.72 -7.20
C TRP A 129 -0.99 6.85 -7.79
N LEU A 130 -1.36 8.01 -8.33
CA LEU A 130 -2.64 8.20 -9.02
C LEU A 130 -2.75 7.29 -10.24
N ARG A 131 -1.71 7.23 -11.08
CA ARG A 131 -1.67 6.35 -12.26
C ARG A 131 -1.82 4.88 -11.87
N SER A 132 -1.27 4.45 -10.73
CA SER A 132 -1.39 3.07 -10.26
C SER A 132 -2.83 2.63 -9.94
N HIS A 133 -3.76 3.57 -9.70
CA HIS A 133 -5.18 3.26 -9.51
C HIS A 133 -5.88 2.93 -10.82
N ASN A 134 -5.37 3.43 -11.94
CA ASN A 134 -5.93 3.08 -13.23
C ASN A 134 -5.60 1.61 -13.47
N VAL A 135 -6.64 0.79 -13.50
CA VAL A 135 -6.54 -0.59 -13.98
C VAL A 135 -5.99 -0.48 -15.39
N VAL A 136 -4.82 -1.08 -15.65
CA VAL A 136 -4.29 -1.20 -17.00
C VAL A 136 -5.40 -1.81 -17.84
N ASP A 137 -5.92 -1.05 -18.81
CA ASP A 137 -6.93 -1.55 -19.74
C ASP A 137 -6.32 -2.76 -20.44
N PRO A 138 -6.87 -3.98 -20.27
CA PRO A 138 -6.36 -5.17 -20.93
C PRO A 138 -6.35 -5.05 -22.46
N GLN A 139 -7.07 -4.07 -23.04
CA GLN A 139 -7.12 -3.79 -24.47
C GLN A 139 -6.07 -2.78 -24.95
N GLN A 140 -5.39 -2.06 -24.05
CA GLN A 140 -4.23 -1.21 -24.38
C GLN A 140 -2.91 -2.01 -24.38
N ASP A 141 -2.99 -3.33 -24.63
CA ASP A 141 -1.85 -4.24 -24.76
C ASP A 141 -1.10 -3.92 -26.07
N HIS A 142 -0.17 -2.97 -26.02
CA HIS A 142 0.79 -2.73 -27.10
C HIS A 142 1.89 -3.78 -27.05
N TYR A 143 1.59 -4.97 -27.58
CA TYR A 143 2.58 -6.02 -27.80
C TYR A 143 3.56 -5.58 -28.91
N ASP A 144 4.80 -5.25 -28.53
CA ASP A 144 5.85 -4.79 -29.46
C ASP A 144 6.76 -5.93 -29.99
N GLY A 145 6.53 -7.17 -29.56
CA GLY A 145 7.23 -8.36 -30.06
C GLY A 145 8.68 -8.53 -29.57
N ASN A 146 9.24 -7.59 -28.80
CA ASN A 146 10.62 -7.63 -28.31
C ASN A 146 10.70 -7.95 -26.80
N GLN A 147 10.09 -9.05 -26.38
CA GLN A 147 10.10 -9.47 -24.98
C GLN A 147 11.48 -9.91 -24.50
N LYS A 148 11.95 -9.29 -23.41
CA LYS A 148 13.04 -9.83 -22.60
C LYS A 148 12.56 -11.14 -21.96
N THR A 149 13.22 -12.26 -22.24
CA THR A 149 12.89 -13.56 -21.66
C THR A 149 13.37 -13.62 -20.21
N CYS A 150 12.58 -13.10 -19.27
CA CYS A 150 12.86 -13.20 -17.85
C CYS A 150 12.33 -14.53 -17.30
N ALA A 151 13.14 -15.23 -16.51
CA ALA A 151 12.77 -16.50 -15.88
C ALA A 151 12.07 -16.25 -14.53
N TRP A 152 10.92 -15.59 -14.57
CA TRP A 152 10.20 -15.14 -13.38
C TRP A 152 9.91 -16.29 -12.40
N GLN A 153 10.50 -16.21 -11.20
CA GLN A 153 10.26 -17.16 -10.11
C GLN A 153 9.53 -16.48 -8.94
N PRO A 154 8.25 -16.83 -8.68
CA PRO A 154 7.58 -16.40 -7.46
C PRO A 154 8.19 -17.07 -6.24
N PHE A 155 8.32 -16.34 -5.14
CA PHE A 155 8.87 -16.88 -3.90
C PHE A 155 8.25 -16.25 -2.65
N GLN A 156 8.28 -17.03 -1.56
CA GLN A 156 7.76 -16.66 -0.25
C GLN A 156 8.75 -17.11 0.83
N TYR A 157 8.63 -16.52 2.02
CA TYR A 157 9.41 -16.90 3.20
C TYR A 157 8.49 -17.26 4.37
N TRP A 158 8.80 -18.36 5.06
CA TRP A 158 8.14 -18.77 6.30
C TRP A 158 9.11 -19.56 7.20
N SER A 159 9.49 -19.02 8.36
CA SER A 159 10.42 -19.68 9.30
C SER A 159 9.76 -20.31 10.53
N GLN A 160 8.44 -20.18 10.69
CA GLN A 160 7.72 -20.64 11.89
C GLN A 160 7.24 -22.11 11.79
N GLY A 161 7.91 -22.95 10.98
CA GLY A 161 7.50 -24.34 10.72
C GLY A 161 6.56 -24.47 9.52
N LYS A 162 5.54 -25.34 9.62
CA LYS A 162 4.55 -25.50 8.53
C LYS A 162 3.60 -24.28 8.52
N PRO A 163 3.38 -23.61 7.38
CA PRO A 163 2.41 -22.52 7.31
C PRO A 163 0.99 -23.00 7.68
N PRO A 164 0.16 -22.17 8.35
CA PRO A 164 -1.23 -22.49 8.64
C PRO A 164 -2.03 -22.87 7.39
N GLU A 165 -3.10 -23.65 7.53
CA GLU A 165 -3.93 -24.09 6.40
C GLU A 165 -4.50 -22.92 5.58
N GLN A 166 -4.91 -21.84 6.25
CA GLN A 166 -5.38 -20.62 5.59
C GLN A 166 -4.30 -19.96 4.72
N ILE A 167 -3.03 -19.98 5.16
CA ILE A 167 -1.90 -19.48 4.37
C ILE A 167 -1.61 -20.40 3.18
N GLN A 168 -1.62 -21.72 3.40
CA GLN A 168 -1.46 -22.70 2.31
C GLN A 168 -2.56 -22.57 1.24
N ALA A 169 -3.79 -22.27 1.65
CA ALA A 169 -4.90 -22.01 0.74
C ALA A 169 -4.65 -20.75 -0.12
N ILE A 170 -4.16 -19.66 0.49
CA ILE A 170 -3.77 -18.43 -0.24
C ILE A 170 -2.66 -18.73 -1.24
N THR A 171 -1.60 -19.44 -0.83
CA THR A 171 -0.51 -19.88 -1.72
C THR A 171 -1.04 -20.72 -2.89
N SER A 172 -2.03 -21.58 -2.65
CA SER A 172 -2.66 -22.40 -3.70
C SER A 172 -3.43 -21.56 -4.72
N ILE A 173 -4.14 -20.52 -4.27
CA ILE A 173 -4.82 -19.57 -5.19
C ILE A 173 -3.80 -18.86 -6.08
N TRP A 174 -2.70 -18.37 -5.51
CA TRP A 174 -1.63 -17.74 -6.30
C TRP A 174 -0.98 -18.72 -7.28
N ASN A 175 -0.68 -19.95 -6.87
CA ASN A 175 -0.12 -20.98 -7.75
C ASN A 175 -1.04 -21.27 -8.94
N ASN A 176 -2.36 -21.29 -8.73
CA ASN A 176 -3.32 -21.43 -9.83
C ASN A 176 -3.27 -20.23 -10.80
N ILE A 177 -3.12 -19.01 -10.28
CA ILE A 177 -2.93 -17.82 -11.13
C ILE A 177 -1.65 -17.94 -11.95
N PHE A 178 -0.50 -18.17 -11.30
CA PHE A 178 0.82 -18.27 -11.94
C PHE A 178 0.86 -19.35 -13.03
N THR A 179 0.45 -20.57 -12.69
CA THR A 179 0.43 -21.69 -13.64
C THR A 179 -0.48 -21.40 -14.84
N SER A 180 -1.63 -20.76 -14.62
CA SER A 180 -2.56 -20.39 -15.71
C SER A 180 -2.03 -19.30 -16.67
N ILE A 181 -0.91 -18.65 -16.32
CA ILE A 181 -0.22 -17.67 -17.18
C ILE A 181 1.19 -18.12 -17.57
N GLY A 182 1.55 -19.39 -17.31
CA GLY A 182 2.84 -19.97 -17.71
C GLY A 182 4.01 -19.67 -16.76
N VAL A 183 3.74 -19.24 -15.52
CA VAL A 183 4.76 -18.97 -14.49
C VAL A 183 4.85 -20.15 -13.53
N ALA A 184 6.07 -20.45 -13.07
CA ALA A 184 6.31 -21.52 -12.10
C ALA A 184 5.56 -21.27 -10.77
N PRO A 185 5.18 -22.33 -10.03
CA PRO A 185 4.65 -22.20 -8.69
C PRO A 185 5.60 -21.47 -7.72
N ILE A 186 5.05 -20.93 -6.65
CA ILE A 186 5.77 -20.26 -5.58
C ILE A 186 6.79 -21.21 -4.94
N LYS A 187 8.04 -20.76 -4.86
CA LYS A 187 9.09 -21.39 -4.07
C LYS A 187 9.06 -20.87 -2.63
N LEU A 188 8.75 -21.75 -1.68
CA LEU A 188 8.76 -21.40 -0.26
C LEU A 188 10.14 -21.64 0.35
N PHE A 189 10.68 -20.63 1.02
CA PHE A 189 11.91 -20.72 1.79
C PHE A 189 11.63 -20.72 3.28
N ASN A 190 12.38 -21.55 4.00
CA ASN A 190 12.48 -21.51 5.45
C ASN A 190 13.80 -20.82 5.86
N LYS A 191 14.07 -20.73 7.17
CA LYS A 191 15.27 -20.07 7.68
C LYS A 191 16.58 -20.69 7.16
N ASP A 192 16.69 -22.01 7.13
CA ASP A 192 17.92 -22.71 6.75
C ASP A 192 18.22 -22.61 5.25
N SER A 193 17.18 -22.78 4.43
CA SER A 193 17.29 -22.64 2.97
C SER A 193 17.56 -21.19 2.56
N ALA A 194 16.93 -20.21 3.23
CA ALA A 194 17.21 -18.80 3.03
C ALA A 194 18.64 -18.43 3.45
N LEU A 195 19.11 -18.90 4.62
CA LEU A 195 20.48 -18.65 5.07
C LEU A 195 21.52 -19.27 4.13
N THR A 196 21.29 -20.50 3.67
CA THR A 196 22.14 -21.16 2.68
C THR A 196 22.18 -20.36 1.39
N TYR A 197 21.03 -19.87 0.93
CA TYR A 197 20.96 -19.02 -0.26
C TYR A 197 21.77 -17.73 -0.08
N ILE A 198 21.59 -17.01 1.04
CA ILE A 198 22.28 -15.76 1.34
C ILE A 198 23.79 -15.97 1.38
N LYS A 199 24.28 -17.01 2.07
CA LYS A 199 25.73 -17.32 2.13
C LYS A 199 26.36 -17.51 0.75
N ASN A 200 25.63 -18.11 -0.18
CA ASN A 200 26.13 -18.45 -1.50
C ASN A 200 26.05 -17.28 -2.50
N HIS A 201 25.12 -16.34 -2.31
CA HIS A 201 24.82 -15.32 -3.34
C HIS A 201 24.95 -13.87 -2.86
N CYS A 202 24.66 -13.60 -1.59
CA CYS A 202 24.72 -12.27 -0.96
C CYS A 202 25.34 -12.37 0.45
N PRO A 203 26.60 -12.83 0.58
CA PRO A 203 27.24 -13.07 1.89
C PRO A 203 27.27 -11.83 2.79
N GLU A 204 27.24 -10.63 2.21
CA GLU A 204 27.13 -9.35 2.92
C GLU A 204 25.87 -9.25 3.80
N LEU A 205 24.77 -9.93 3.46
CA LEU A 205 23.53 -9.93 4.24
C LEU A 205 23.47 -11.02 5.32
N VAL A 206 24.52 -11.83 5.50
CA VAL A 206 24.53 -12.90 6.52
C VAL A 206 24.38 -12.33 7.92
N ILE A 207 25.06 -11.22 8.23
CA ILE A 207 24.95 -10.58 9.55
C ILE A 207 23.52 -10.08 9.77
N SER A 208 22.96 -9.31 8.82
CA SER A 208 21.60 -8.79 8.93
C SER A 208 20.56 -9.92 9.11
N PHE A 209 20.68 -11.02 8.35
CA PHE A 209 19.73 -12.12 8.43
C PHE A 209 19.85 -12.92 9.73
N THR A 210 21.07 -13.23 10.18
CA THR A 210 21.29 -14.05 11.37
C THR A 210 21.05 -13.30 12.68
N THR A 211 21.20 -11.97 12.66
CA THR A 211 20.97 -11.11 13.83
C THR A 211 19.54 -10.59 13.94
N ALA A 212 18.72 -10.75 12.88
CA ALA A 212 17.32 -10.39 12.88
C ALA A 212 16.61 -10.98 14.11
N PHE A 213 16.07 -10.11 14.97
CA PHE A 213 15.42 -10.53 16.22
C PHE A 213 13.98 -11.05 16.00
N HIS A 214 13.49 -11.04 14.76
CA HIS A 214 12.12 -11.40 14.42
C HIS A 214 12.00 -11.90 12.99
N TYR A 215 11.15 -12.91 12.75
CA TYR A 215 10.99 -13.54 11.43
C TYR A 215 10.48 -12.61 10.32
N ALA A 216 9.73 -11.56 10.68
CA ALA A 216 9.31 -10.53 9.72
C ALA A 216 10.53 -9.78 9.14
N ILE A 217 11.54 -9.54 9.98
CA ILE A 217 12.81 -8.93 9.55
C ILE A 217 13.60 -9.94 8.71
N GLU A 218 13.62 -11.22 9.09
CA GLU A 218 14.24 -12.28 8.29
C GLU A 218 13.68 -12.29 6.85
N ALA A 219 12.36 -12.18 6.70
CA ALA A 219 11.68 -12.08 5.41
C ALA A 219 12.04 -10.79 4.64
N ASP A 220 12.14 -9.65 5.33
CA ASP A 220 12.54 -8.36 4.73
C ASP A 220 14.00 -8.40 4.23
N VAL A 221 14.92 -9.00 4.97
CA VAL A 221 16.32 -9.21 4.53
C VAL A 221 16.37 -10.17 3.34
N PHE A 222 15.67 -11.31 3.45
CA PHE A 222 15.75 -12.36 2.43
C PHE A 222 15.14 -11.94 1.09
N ARG A 223 14.03 -11.18 1.08
CA ARG A 223 13.42 -10.72 -0.17
C ARG A 223 14.34 -9.77 -0.96
N VAL A 224 15.16 -8.97 -0.28
CA VAL A 224 16.20 -8.13 -0.91
C VAL A 224 17.32 -9.00 -1.48
N ALA A 225 17.83 -9.97 -0.69
CA ALA A 225 18.89 -10.88 -1.13
C ALA A 225 18.50 -11.68 -2.39
N TYR A 226 17.28 -12.20 -2.42
CA TYR A 226 16.78 -12.98 -3.55
C TYR A 226 16.54 -12.11 -4.78
N ALA A 227 15.95 -10.92 -4.62
CA ALA A 227 15.69 -10.01 -5.74
C ALA A 227 16.96 -9.52 -6.44
N GLN A 228 18.06 -9.37 -5.70
CA GLN A 228 19.34 -8.92 -6.28
C GLN A 228 19.96 -9.93 -7.25
N LYS A 229 19.55 -11.20 -7.19
CA LYS A 229 20.23 -12.29 -7.89
C LYS A 229 19.33 -13.08 -8.82
N ASN A 230 18.03 -12.81 -8.83
CA ASN A 230 17.06 -13.54 -9.66
C ASN A 230 15.99 -12.61 -10.22
N ASP A 231 15.48 -12.98 -11.38
CA ASP A 231 14.21 -12.46 -11.88
C ASP A 231 13.08 -13.08 -11.05
N CYS A 232 12.41 -12.27 -10.24
CA CYS A 232 11.56 -12.80 -9.18
C CYS A 232 10.25 -12.04 -8.99
N ILE A 233 9.32 -12.72 -8.31
CA ILE A 233 8.06 -12.14 -7.84
C ILE A 233 7.96 -12.41 -6.35
N TRP A 234 8.02 -11.37 -5.53
CA TRP A 234 7.76 -11.49 -4.10
C TRP A 234 6.30 -11.23 -3.81
N LEU A 235 5.74 -12.00 -2.87
CA LEU A 235 4.46 -11.72 -2.24
C LEU A 235 4.51 -12.14 -0.77
N ASP A 236 3.94 -11.32 0.12
CA ASP A 236 3.72 -11.74 1.50
C ASP A 236 2.78 -12.97 1.53
N SER A 237 2.97 -13.84 2.53
CA SER A 237 2.27 -15.13 2.59
C SER A 237 0.76 -15.00 2.75
N ASP A 238 0.29 -13.86 3.26
CA ASP A 238 -1.10 -13.52 3.48
C ASP A 238 -1.66 -12.50 2.48
N LEU A 239 -0.91 -12.19 1.42
CA LEU A 239 -1.37 -11.31 0.36
C LEU A 239 -2.46 -12.01 -0.48
N TYR A 240 -3.64 -11.41 -0.62
CA TYR A 240 -4.77 -12.05 -1.30
C TYR A 240 -5.03 -11.43 -2.68
N PRO A 241 -5.13 -12.22 -3.77
CA PRO A 241 -5.34 -11.67 -5.11
C PRO A 241 -6.75 -11.11 -5.31
N GLN A 242 -6.85 -10.06 -6.11
CA GLN A 242 -8.06 -9.40 -6.56
C GLN A 242 -8.65 -10.02 -7.84
N ARG A 243 -9.86 -9.59 -8.20
CA ARG A 243 -10.56 -10.01 -9.44
C ARG A 243 -9.71 -9.84 -10.71
N TYR A 244 -8.92 -8.76 -10.80
CA TYR A 244 -8.15 -8.43 -11.99
C TYR A 244 -6.67 -8.82 -11.91
N THR A 245 -6.20 -9.42 -10.81
CA THR A 245 -4.78 -9.76 -10.59
C THR A 245 -4.20 -10.56 -11.74
N LYS A 246 -4.89 -11.61 -12.21
CA LYS A 246 -4.40 -12.45 -13.31
C LYS A 246 -4.10 -11.65 -14.58
N HIS A 247 -5.00 -10.74 -14.95
CA HIS A 247 -4.87 -9.94 -16.16
C HIS A 247 -3.73 -8.93 -16.02
N LEU A 248 -3.70 -8.22 -14.89
CA LEU A 248 -2.64 -7.25 -14.58
C LEU A 248 -1.28 -7.92 -14.52
N LEU A 249 -1.16 -9.05 -13.82
CA LEU A 249 0.08 -9.82 -13.72
C LEU A 249 0.56 -10.29 -15.09
N LYS A 250 -0.35 -10.80 -15.93
CA LYS A 250 -0.02 -11.20 -17.30
C LYS A 250 0.50 -10.03 -18.13
N ALA A 251 -0.07 -8.85 -18.00
CA ALA A 251 0.43 -7.64 -18.67
C ALA A 251 1.82 -7.22 -18.14
N LEU A 252 2.00 -7.18 -16.82
CA LEU A 252 3.26 -6.78 -16.16
C LEU A 252 4.44 -7.71 -16.46
N LEU A 253 4.20 -9.00 -16.64
CA LEU A 253 5.27 -9.96 -16.96
C LEU A 253 5.62 -9.98 -18.45
N ARG A 254 4.79 -9.34 -19.28
CA ARG A 254 4.94 -9.25 -20.74
C ARG A 254 5.44 -7.91 -21.22
N SER A 255 5.21 -6.86 -20.45
CA SER A 255 5.85 -5.57 -20.69
C SER A 255 7.36 -5.75 -20.59
N ASN A 256 8.11 -4.82 -21.19
CA ASN A 256 9.54 -4.66 -20.93
C ASN A 256 9.81 -4.19 -19.48
N SER A 257 8.86 -4.43 -18.56
CA SER A 257 8.84 -3.94 -17.20
C SER A 257 10.08 -4.39 -16.47
N THR A 258 10.85 -3.36 -16.23
CA THR A 258 11.71 -3.11 -15.10
C THR A 258 10.88 -3.09 -13.80
N THR A 259 11.54 -3.06 -12.64
CA THR A 259 10.96 -3.36 -11.31
C THR A 259 9.53 -2.84 -11.08
N THR A 260 8.60 -3.72 -10.72
CA THR A 260 7.23 -3.34 -10.32
C THR A 260 7.10 -3.26 -8.81
N LEU A 261 6.60 -2.13 -8.30
CA LEU A 261 6.36 -1.88 -6.87
C LEU A 261 4.87 -1.65 -6.60
N MET A 262 4.40 -1.97 -5.39
CA MET A 262 2.99 -1.82 -5.03
C MET A 262 2.76 -0.64 -4.08
N PHE A 263 1.95 0.31 -4.53
CA PHE A 263 1.42 1.39 -3.70
C PHE A 263 0.28 0.92 -2.79
N ARG A 264 0.13 1.62 -1.67
CA ARG A 264 -1.07 1.59 -0.83
C ARG A 264 -2.18 2.41 -1.50
N TRP A 265 -3.42 1.97 -1.38
CA TRP A 265 -4.56 2.67 -1.94
C TRP A 265 -4.85 4.01 -1.28
N ASN A 266 -4.55 4.14 0.01
CA ASN A 266 -4.88 5.31 0.82
C ASN A 266 -3.71 6.29 1.01
N SER A 267 -2.54 5.98 0.46
CA SER A 267 -1.39 6.86 0.56
C SER A 267 -0.37 6.57 -0.54
N PRO A 268 0.37 7.58 -1.04
CA PRO A 268 1.45 7.40 -2.00
C PRO A 268 2.71 6.84 -1.33
N ARG A 269 2.54 5.77 -0.56
CA ARG A 269 3.61 4.96 0.03
C ARG A 269 3.59 3.61 -0.64
N ILE A 270 4.75 3.16 -1.09
CA ILE A 270 4.88 1.77 -1.51
C ILE A 270 4.97 0.86 -0.29
N CYS A 271 4.34 -0.31 -0.37
CA CYS A 271 4.61 -1.40 0.56
C CYS A 271 5.71 -2.30 0.00
N ASN A 272 6.35 -3.07 0.86
CA ASN A 272 7.34 -4.08 0.48
C ASN A 272 6.74 -5.50 0.41
N GLY A 273 5.42 -5.63 0.56
CA GLY A 273 4.70 -6.91 0.58
C GLY A 273 4.44 -7.53 -0.79
N PHE A 274 4.72 -6.81 -1.88
CA PHE A 274 4.69 -7.32 -3.25
C PHE A 274 5.70 -6.57 -4.10
N PHE A 275 6.40 -7.28 -4.98
CA PHE A 275 7.12 -6.69 -6.11
C PHE A 275 7.38 -7.72 -7.20
N ILE A 276 7.62 -7.23 -8.42
CA ILE A 276 8.24 -7.99 -9.52
C ILE A 276 9.58 -7.33 -9.77
N SER A 277 10.67 -8.08 -9.87
CA SER A 277 11.98 -7.46 -10.06
C SER A 277 12.92 -8.34 -10.87
N PRO A 278 13.51 -7.81 -11.97
CA PRO A 278 14.60 -8.50 -12.64
C PRO A 278 15.88 -8.41 -11.79
N SER A 279 16.78 -9.37 -11.96
CA SER A 279 18.09 -9.36 -11.27
C SER A 279 18.95 -8.13 -11.58
N SER A 280 18.65 -7.41 -12.66
CA SER A 280 19.30 -6.16 -13.06
C SER A 280 18.68 -4.91 -12.41
N SER A 281 17.80 -5.05 -11.42
CA SER A 281 17.10 -3.93 -10.79
C SER A 281 18.06 -2.97 -10.05
N ILE A 282 18.11 -1.71 -10.49
CA ILE A 282 18.84 -0.66 -9.76
C ILE A 282 18.24 -0.40 -8.37
N PHE A 283 16.92 -0.53 -8.24
CA PHE A 283 16.22 -0.33 -6.96
C PHE A 283 16.70 -1.33 -5.90
N PHE A 284 16.78 -2.62 -6.25
CA PHE A 284 17.27 -3.64 -5.32
C PHE A 284 18.78 -3.60 -5.11
N ALA A 285 19.54 -3.19 -6.13
CA ALA A 285 20.98 -2.94 -5.97
C ALA A 285 21.24 -1.83 -4.94
N ASN A 286 20.51 -0.73 -5.00
CA ASN A 286 20.63 0.36 -4.02
C ASN A 286 20.11 -0.04 -2.64
N LEU A 287 19.03 -0.82 -2.56
CA LEU A 287 18.55 -1.35 -1.28
C LEU A 287 19.63 -2.21 -0.63
N LEU A 288 20.25 -3.13 -1.36
CA LEU A 288 21.36 -3.93 -0.85
C LEU A 288 22.50 -3.05 -0.35
N GLU A 289 22.97 -2.11 -1.18
CA GLU A 289 24.09 -1.23 -0.84
C GLU A 289 23.85 -0.43 0.44
N THR A 290 22.63 0.09 0.62
CA THR A 290 22.27 0.90 1.79
C THR A 290 21.95 0.10 3.05
N THR A 291 21.85 -1.23 2.95
CA THR A 291 21.44 -2.10 4.07
C THR A 291 22.45 -3.17 4.44
N LYS A 292 23.48 -3.41 3.62
CA LYS A 292 24.49 -4.47 3.82
C LYS A 292 25.27 -4.42 5.13
N GLU A 293 25.32 -3.26 5.80
CA GLU A 293 26.04 -3.08 7.07
C GLU A 293 25.14 -3.17 8.31
N ILE A 294 23.83 -3.45 8.14
CA ILE A 294 22.88 -3.48 9.25
C ILE A 294 23.13 -4.72 10.12
N ASP A 295 23.42 -4.48 11.40
CA ASP A 295 23.47 -5.49 12.45
C ASP A 295 22.36 -5.23 13.47
N PHE A 296 21.38 -6.14 13.57
CA PHE A 296 20.23 -5.93 14.45
C PHE A 296 20.56 -6.06 15.95
N ARG A 297 21.75 -6.55 16.31
CA ARG A 297 22.21 -6.57 17.72
C ARG A 297 22.45 -5.17 18.27
N SER A 298 22.81 -4.21 17.42
CA SER A 298 23.07 -2.83 17.81
C SER A 298 21.82 -1.93 17.75
N LEU A 299 20.69 -2.46 17.28
CA LEU A 299 19.47 -1.69 17.05
C LEU A 299 18.38 -1.98 18.11
N PRO A 300 17.52 -0.99 18.42
CA PRO A 300 16.37 -1.21 19.29
C PRO A 300 15.41 -2.27 18.74
N LYS A 301 14.87 -3.12 19.61
CA LYS A 301 13.89 -4.15 19.23
C LYS A 301 12.47 -3.60 19.24
N ASN A 302 12.11 -2.80 18.24
CA ASN A 302 10.80 -2.16 18.15
C ASN A 302 10.28 -2.10 16.70
N LYS A 303 9.02 -1.70 16.54
CA LYS A 303 8.36 -1.57 15.23
C LYS A 303 9.08 -0.59 14.28
N HIS A 304 9.69 0.47 14.81
CA HIS A 304 10.44 1.42 13.99
C HIS A 304 11.64 0.76 13.30
N THR A 305 12.42 -0.05 14.02
CA THR A 305 13.53 -0.80 13.44
C THR A 305 13.08 -1.75 12.34
N VAL A 306 11.95 -2.44 12.53
CA VAL A 306 11.37 -3.33 11.50
C VAL A 306 11.09 -2.54 10.21
N ILE A 307 10.37 -1.42 10.31
CA ILE A 307 9.91 -0.70 9.11
C ILE A 307 10.99 0.15 8.43
N SER A 308 12.03 0.58 9.16
CA SER A 308 13.07 1.52 8.68
C SER A 308 14.37 0.89 8.16
N THR A 309 14.59 -0.40 8.43
CA THR A 309 15.78 -1.12 7.99
C THR A 309 15.59 -1.70 6.59
N PHE A 310 14.98 -2.89 6.48
CA PHE A 310 14.61 -3.52 5.21
C PHE A 310 13.11 -3.40 4.90
N GLY A 311 12.35 -2.81 5.81
CA GLY A 311 10.90 -2.64 5.71
C GLY A 311 10.44 -1.53 4.76
N PRO A 312 9.14 -1.19 4.78
CA PRO A 312 8.54 -0.29 3.79
C PRO A 312 9.09 1.14 3.82
N TRP A 313 9.58 1.66 4.96
CA TRP A 313 10.15 3.01 4.97
C TRP A 313 11.46 3.07 4.18
N ARG A 314 12.26 2.01 4.18
CA ARG A 314 13.48 1.93 3.37
C ARG A 314 13.17 1.94 1.88
N TYR A 315 12.18 1.14 1.47
CA TYR A 315 11.70 1.12 0.10
C TYR A 315 11.23 2.51 -0.35
N ASN A 316 10.48 3.21 0.50
CA ASN A 316 10.00 4.55 0.20
C ASN A 316 11.13 5.58 0.09
N ALA A 317 12.13 5.51 0.97
CA ALA A 317 13.30 6.38 0.92
C ALA A 317 14.14 6.13 -0.34
N GLU A 318 14.29 4.88 -0.77
CA GLU A 318 15.02 4.54 -1.98
C GLU A 318 14.26 4.99 -3.24
N LEU A 319 12.94 4.80 -3.27
CA LEU A 319 12.11 5.32 -4.35
C LEU A 319 12.21 6.85 -4.44
N GLU A 320 12.20 7.55 -3.31
CA GLU A 320 12.33 9.02 -3.26
C GLU A 320 13.64 9.49 -3.90
N LYS A 321 14.78 8.85 -3.59
CA LYS A 321 16.06 9.17 -4.23
C LYS A 321 16.03 8.99 -5.74
N ILE A 322 15.45 7.89 -6.24
CA ILE A 322 15.34 7.62 -7.67
C ILE A 322 14.48 8.69 -8.34
N LEU A 323 13.35 9.05 -7.73
CA LEU A 323 12.46 10.09 -8.24
C LEU A 323 13.15 11.48 -8.26
N GLU A 324 13.92 11.81 -7.23
CA GLU A 324 14.69 13.07 -7.16
C GLU A 324 15.78 13.13 -8.25
N GLN A 325 16.50 12.03 -8.46
CA GLN A 325 17.50 11.90 -9.54
C GLN A 325 16.87 11.95 -10.93
N HIS A 326 15.66 11.44 -11.09
CA HIS A 326 14.91 11.55 -12.33
C HIS A 326 14.50 13.01 -12.56
N GLN A 327 13.93 13.66 -11.55
CA GLN A 327 13.47 15.05 -11.65
C GLN A 327 14.58 16.03 -12.03
N SER A 328 15.80 15.86 -11.51
CA SER A 328 16.94 16.72 -11.85
C SER A 328 17.43 16.59 -13.30
N LYS A 329 17.18 15.45 -13.96
CA LYS A 329 17.51 15.26 -15.39
C LYS A 329 16.58 16.03 -16.32
N PHE A 330 15.32 16.27 -15.90
CA PHE A 330 14.30 16.93 -16.73
C PHE A 330 14.15 18.43 -16.46
N SER A 331 14.78 18.98 -15.42
CA SER A 331 14.75 20.44 -15.18
C SER A 331 15.46 21.28 -16.25
N ASP A 332 16.30 20.65 -17.09
CA ASP A 332 17.06 21.32 -18.15
C ASP A 332 16.40 21.26 -19.55
N GLN A 333 15.29 20.53 -19.72
CA GLN A 333 14.61 20.41 -21.01
C GLN A 333 13.11 20.69 -20.84
N SER A 334 12.55 21.57 -21.68
CA SER A 334 11.13 22.00 -21.69
C SER A 334 10.10 20.88 -21.99
N THR A 335 10.52 19.62 -21.95
CA THR A 335 9.69 18.44 -22.13
C THR A 335 8.86 18.13 -20.89
N SER A 336 7.67 17.56 -21.10
CA SER A 336 6.73 17.16 -20.05
C SER A 336 7.43 16.53 -18.84
N ARG A 337 7.14 17.02 -17.63
CA ARG A 337 7.64 16.49 -16.34
C ARG A 337 7.27 15.02 -16.07
N THR A 338 6.46 14.43 -16.94
CA THR A 338 5.79 13.15 -16.74
C THR A 338 6.34 12.01 -17.61
N ALA A 339 7.58 12.11 -18.10
CA ALA A 339 8.23 10.96 -18.72
C ALA A 339 8.18 9.79 -17.72
N ASP A 340 7.69 8.63 -18.16
CA ASP A 340 7.58 7.46 -17.30
C ASP A 340 8.97 7.07 -16.78
N LEU A 341 9.05 6.61 -15.53
CA LEU A 341 10.26 6.00 -15.02
C LEU A 341 10.52 4.76 -15.87
N GLU A 342 11.46 4.85 -16.82
CA GLU A 342 11.81 3.76 -17.73
C GLU A 342 12.11 2.45 -16.97
N ASP A 343 12.54 2.56 -15.70
CA ASP A 343 12.98 1.47 -14.85
C ASP A 343 12.02 1.02 -13.72
N ILE A 344 10.87 1.67 -13.52
CA ILE A 344 9.92 1.30 -12.45
C ILE A 344 8.46 1.43 -12.87
N THR A 345 7.71 0.34 -12.76
CA THR A 345 6.25 0.30 -12.92
C THR A 345 5.55 0.21 -11.55
N PHE A 346 4.29 0.64 -11.46
CA PHE A 346 3.53 0.61 -10.21
C PHE A 346 2.18 -0.08 -10.34
N VAL A 347 1.82 -0.83 -9.30
CA VAL A 347 0.46 -1.35 -9.07
C VAL A 347 -0.09 -0.81 -7.75
N ASN A 348 -1.38 -1.00 -7.50
CA ASN A 348 -2.06 -0.54 -6.28
C ASN A 348 -2.71 -1.71 -5.54
N ASP A 349 -2.60 -1.74 -4.21
CA ASP A 349 -3.19 -2.80 -3.39
C ASP A 349 -4.74 -2.84 -3.42
N HIS A 350 -5.41 -1.77 -3.87
CA HIS A 350 -6.85 -1.79 -4.11
C HIS A 350 -7.24 -2.55 -5.38
N THR A 351 -6.42 -2.50 -6.43
CA THR A 351 -6.76 -3.10 -7.74
C THR A 351 -6.05 -4.43 -7.98
N PHE A 352 -4.87 -4.62 -7.38
CA PHE A 352 -4.01 -5.77 -7.64
C PHE A 352 -4.10 -6.86 -6.57
N ALA A 353 -3.93 -6.55 -5.29
CA ALA A 353 -3.97 -7.55 -4.22
C ALA A 353 -4.22 -6.92 -2.85
N TYR A 354 -5.09 -7.52 -2.04
CA TYR A 354 -5.33 -7.06 -0.68
C TYR A 354 -4.21 -7.47 0.27
N VAL A 355 -3.64 -6.48 0.97
CA VAL A 355 -2.68 -6.69 2.09
C VAL A 355 -3.33 -7.37 3.30
N THR A 356 -4.67 -7.50 3.31
CA THR A 356 -5.41 -8.29 4.29
C THR A 356 -6.52 -9.04 3.57
N PRO A 357 -6.57 -10.38 3.68
CA PRO A 357 -7.63 -11.16 3.04
C PRO A 357 -9.03 -10.70 3.46
N PRO A 358 -10.07 -10.97 2.66
CA PRO A 358 -11.46 -10.60 2.98
C PRO A 358 -12.07 -11.40 4.15
N TYR A 359 -11.26 -12.21 4.83
CA TYR A 359 -11.62 -13.02 5.99
C TYR A 359 -10.52 -12.95 7.05
N THR A 360 -10.90 -13.20 8.30
CA THR A 360 -9.95 -13.23 9.41
C THR A 360 -8.99 -14.40 9.27
N LEU A 361 -7.70 -14.12 9.44
CA LEU A 361 -6.67 -15.15 9.55
C LEU A 361 -6.43 -15.44 11.02
N ASP A 362 -6.66 -16.67 11.45
CA ASP A 362 -6.62 -17.03 12.87
C ASP A 362 -5.21 -16.81 13.44
N TYR A 363 -4.17 -17.06 12.66
CA TYR A 363 -2.79 -16.84 13.12
C TYR A 363 -2.51 -15.36 13.46
N LYS A 364 -3.23 -14.38 12.85
CA LYS A 364 -3.06 -12.96 13.14
C LYS A 364 -3.54 -12.55 14.53
N THR A 365 -4.42 -13.34 15.15
CA THR A 365 -4.93 -13.09 16.51
C THR A 365 -4.06 -13.73 17.59
N THR A 366 -3.08 -14.55 17.19
CA THR A 366 -2.16 -15.22 18.12
C THR A 366 -0.91 -14.38 18.41
N SER A 367 -0.14 -14.78 19.43
CA SER A 367 1.21 -14.27 19.67
C SER A 367 2.20 -14.58 18.55
N ALA A 368 1.84 -15.46 17.62
CA ALA A 368 2.64 -15.73 16.44
C ALA A 368 2.58 -14.58 15.42
N SER A 369 1.66 -13.61 15.55
CA SER A 369 1.58 -12.41 14.71
C SER A 369 2.62 -11.37 15.11
N TRP A 370 3.38 -10.86 14.14
CA TRP A 370 4.48 -9.93 14.40
C TRP A 370 4.02 -8.62 15.05
N GLN A 371 2.79 -8.21 14.75
CA GLN A 371 2.19 -6.98 15.29
C GLN A 371 1.96 -7.05 16.81
N ASN A 372 1.81 -8.28 17.32
CA ASN A 372 1.54 -8.60 18.72
C ASN A 372 2.82 -9.00 19.47
N SER A 373 3.88 -9.40 18.77
CA SER A 373 5.13 -9.91 19.37
C SER A 373 6.25 -8.87 19.49
N ILE A 374 6.19 -7.78 18.73
CA ILE A 374 7.20 -6.70 18.76
C ILE A 374 6.64 -5.50 19.55
N PRO A 375 7.38 -5.00 20.57
CA PRO A 375 7.04 -3.79 21.32
C PRO A 375 6.83 -2.54 20.45
#